data_AF-A0A8S3JVC7-F1
#
_entry.id   AF-A0A8S3JVC7-F1
#
_cell.length_a   1.000
_cell.length_b   1.000
_cell.length_c   1.000
_cell.angle_alpha   90.00
_cell.angle_beta   90.00
_cell.angle_gamma   90.00
#
_symmetry.space_group_name_H-M   'P 1'
#
loop_
_entity.id
_entity.type
_entity.pdbx_description
1 polymer ?
#
loop_
_entity_poly.entity_id
_entity_poly.type
_entity_poly.pdbx_seq_one_letter_code
_entity_poly.pdbx_strand_id
1 'polypeptide(L)'
;MFFRRNAHLDLSTSQCEFNGQCDVNTHSRKSCRFCRMKKCLDVGMKKDLFRPARSKPHSQRQHFNDIVEWRNKVYEHTNELSHSLE
;
A
#
# COMPACT_ATOMS: atom_id res chain seq x y z
N MET A 1 -4.54 -7.38 -7.89
CA MET A 1 -4.20 -5.94 -8.06
C MET A 1 -5.33 -5.05 -7.56
N PHE A 2 -5.40 -4.72 -6.26
CA PHE A 2 -6.28 -3.62 -5.82
C PHE A 2 -5.50 -2.31 -5.85
N PHE A 3 -4.41 -2.25 -5.08
CA PHE A 3 -3.56 -1.08 -4.95
C PHE A 3 -3.10 -0.52 -6.31
N ARG A 4 -2.46 -1.33 -7.16
CA ARG A 4 -2.01 -0.90 -8.51
C ARG A 4 -3.08 -0.21 -9.36
N ARG A 5 -4.35 -0.63 -9.26
CA ARG A 5 -5.46 -0.03 -10.03
C ARG A 5 -6.00 1.26 -9.44
N ASN A 6 -5.79 1.47 -8.14
CA ASN A 6 -6.43 2.55 -7.39
C ASN A 6 -5.41 3.54 -6.81
N ALA A 7 -4.11 3.26 -6.90
CA ALA A 7 -3.03 4.08 -6.32
C ALA A 7 -2.88 5.48 -6.96
N HIS A 8 -3.56 5.72 -8.08
CA HIS A 8 -3.62 7.02 -8.74
C HIS A 8 -4.94 7.76 -8.46
N LEU A 9 -5.89 7.12 -7.78
CA LEU A 9 -7.14 7.79 -7.42
C LEU A 9 -6.86 8.76 -6.28
N ASP A 10 -7.47 9.94 -6.38
CA ASP A 10 -7.46 10.88 -5.29
C ASP A 10 -8.34 10.34 -4.15
N LEU A 11 -7.71 10.08 -3.01
CA LEU A 11 -8.40 9.56 -1.84
C LEU A 11 -9.40 10.57 -1.25
N SER A 12 -9.22 11.87 -1.52
CA SER A 12 -10.16 12.92 -1.11
C SER A 12 -11.55 12.72 -1.73
N THR A 13 -11.60 12.11 -2.92
CA THR A 13 -12.84 11.83 -3.66
C THR A 13 -13.50 10.52 -3.22
N SER A 14 -12.82 9.70 -2.42
CA SER A 14 -13.35 8.47 -1.87
C SER A 14 -13.70 8.70 -0.40
N GLN A 15 -14.97 8.58 -0.04
CA GLN A 15 -15.40 8.66 1.35
C GLN A 15 -15.64 7.28 1.94
N CYS A 16 -15.46 7.18 3.26
CA CYS A 16 -15.87 6.01 4.02
C CYS A 16 -17.26 6.26 4.60
N GLU A 17 -18.15 5.28 4.46
CA GLU A 17 -19.49 5.33 5.05
C GLU A 17 -19.50 5.04 6.56
N PHE A 18 -18.37 4.56 7.12
CA PHE A 18 -18.23 4.12 8.50
C PHE A 18 -17.02 4.79 9.19
N ASN A 19 -16.93 6.12 9.09
CA ASN A 19 -15.96 6.98 9.81
C ASN A 19 -14.47 6.71 9.55
N GLY A 20 -14.12 6.02 8.46
CA GLY A 20 -12.73 5.77 8.08
C GLY A 20 -12.00 4.74 8.96
N GLN A 21 -12.75 3.94 9.72
CA GLN A 21 -12.22 2.95 10.67
C GLN A 21 -12.69 1.51 10.39
N CYS A 22 -13.13 1.22 9.16
CA CYS A 22 -13.53 -0.14 8.80
C CYS A 22 -12.40 -1.14 9.05
N ASP A 23 -12.70 -2.27 9.71
CA ASP A 23 -11.79 -3.39 9.72
C ASP A 23 -11.63 -3.96 8.30
N VAL A 24 -10.39 -4.13 7.86
CA VAL A 24 -10.02 -4.62 6.52
C VAL A 24 -9.35 -5.98 6.68
N ASN A 25 -10.14 -7.03 6.49
CA ASN A 25 -9.75 -8.43 6.54
C ASN A 25 -10.11 -9.16 5.24
N THR A 26 -9.91 -10.48 5.15
CA THR A 26 -10.15 -11.29 3.94
C THR A 26 -11.57 -11.18 3.40
N HIS A 27 -12.56 -11.05 4.29
CA HIS A 27 -13.99 -10.98 4.00
C HIS A 27 -14.45 -9.53 3.80
N SER A 28 -14.03 -8.60 4.66
CA SER A 28 -14.48 -7.20 4.66
C SER A 28 -13.70 -6.27 3.73
N ARG A 29 -12.56 -6.70 3.17
CA ARG A 29 -11.73 -5.87 2.27
C ARG A 29 -12.44 -5.34 1.02
N LYS A 30 -13.63 -5.82 0.66
CA LYS A 30 -14.40 -5.27 -0.47
C LYS A 30 -15.40 -4.21 -0.01
N SER A 31 -15.74 -4.18 1.28
CA SER A 31 -16.80 -3.33 1.84
C SER A 31 -16.44 -1.85 1.86
N CYS A 32 -15.16 -1.50 2.01
CA CYS A 32 -14.74 -0.10 1.98
C CYS A 32 -13.47 0.10 1.17
N ARG A 33 -13.61 0.73 0.00
CA ARG A 33 -12.48 1.09 -0.88
C ARG A 33 -11.53 2.08 -0.20
N PHE A 34 -12.08 3.06 0.52
CA PHE A 34 -11.32 4.07 1.25
C PHE A 34 -10.41 3.43 2.31
N CYS A 35 -10.98 2.73 3.29
CA CYS A 35 -10.22 2.12 4.38
C CYS A 35 -9.22 1.08 3.87
N ARG A 36 -9.56 0.35 2.81
CA ARG A 36 -8.60 -0.58 2.18
C ARG A 36 -7.42 0.15 1.58
N MET A 37 -7.65 1.24 0.86
CA MET A 37 -6.56 2.02 0.27
C MET A 37 -5.73 2.70 1.35
N LYS A 38 -6.38 3.29 2.36
CA LYS A 38 -5.72 3.84 3.55
C LYS A 38 -4.79 2.80 4.18
N LYS A 39 -5.29 1.60 4.48
CA LYS A 39 -4.48 0.49 5.02
C LYS A 39 -3.31 0.11 4.09
N CYS A 40 -3.51 0.10 2.77
CA CYS A 40 -2.41 -0.13 1.82
C CYS A 40 -1.30 0.92 1.95
N LEU A 41 -1.65 2.20 2.11
CA LEU A 41 -0.70 3.28 2.31
C LEU A 41 -0.04 3.20 3.70
N ASP A 42 -0.81 2.87 4.73
CA ASP A 42 -0.33 2.74 6.12
C ASP A 42 0.73 1.63 6.25
N VAL A 43 0.56 0.49 5.56
CA VAL A 43 1.58 -0.57 5.47
C VAL A 43 2.71 -0.26 4.48
N GLY A 44 2.76 0.97 3.96
CA GLY A 44 3.86 1.47 3.15
C GLY A 44 3.82 1.10 1.67
N MET A 45 2.70 0.69 1.08
CA MET A 45 2.63 0.47 -0.37
C MET A 45 2.88 1.78 -1.13
N LYS A 46 3.90 1.82 -2.00
CA LYS A 46 4.25 3.00 -2.80
C LYS A 46 3.85 2.82 -4.26
N LYS A 47 3.12 3.79 -4.82
CA LYS A 47 2.69 3.77 -6.23
C LYS A 47 3.88 3.79 -7.21
N ASP A 48 4.93 4.52 -6.85
CA ASP A 48 6.07 4.80 -7.73
C ASP A 48 6.98 3.59 -7.96
N LEU A 49 6.94 2.60 -7.05
CA LEU A 49 7.64 1.33 -7.20
C LEU A 49 7.04 0.43 -8.29
N PHE A 50 5.76 0.60 -8.60
CA PHE A 50 5.02 -0.21 -9.58
C PHE A 50 4.82 0.49 -10.93
N ARG A 51 5.66 1.49 -11.23
CA ARG A 51 5.59 2.28 -12.46
C ARG A 51 5.60 1.37 -13.70
N PRO A 52 4.76 1.64 -14.72
CA PRO A 52 4.84 0.93 -15.99
C PRO A 52 6.22 1.14 -16.62
N ALA A 53 6.72 0.12 -17.32
CA ALA A 53 8.03 0.11 -17.99
C ALA A 53 8.28 1.30 -18.95
N ARG A 54 7.24 2.06 -19.31
CA ARG A 54 7.31 3.20 -20.25
C ARG A 54 7.57 4.56 -19.59
N SER A 55 7.73 4.61 -18.28
CA SER A 55 7.95 5.87 -17.57
C SER A 55 9.45 6.22 -17.54
N LYS A 56 9.82 7.49 -17.77
CA LYS A 56 11.23 7.94 -17.82
C LYS A 56 12.01 7.36 -16.65
N PRO A 57 13.16 6.71 -16.87
CA PRO A 57 13.85 6.01 -15.80
C PRO A 57 14.30 7.02 -14.75
N HIS A 58 13.81 6.85 -13.52
CA HIS A 58 14.75 7.02 -12.42
C HIS A 58 15.91 6.06 -12.71
N SER A 59 17.16 6.46 -12.47
CA SER A 59 18.31 5.61 -12.80
C SER A 59 18.00 4.18 -12.33
N GLN A 60 18.19 3.17 -13.19
CA GLN A 60 17.75 1.79 -12.90
C GLN A 60 18.26 1.30 -11.54
N ARG A 61 19.44 1.79 -11.13
CA ARG A 61 20.06 1.56 -9.82
C ARG A 61 19.23 2.10 -8.66
N GLN A 62 18.71 3.32 -8.76
CA GLN A 62 17.89 3.89 -7.69
C GLN A 62 16.52 3.20 -7.59
N HIS A 63 15.87 2.88 -8.71
CA HIS A 63 14.61 2.12 -8.67
C HIS A 63 14.79 0.74 -8.01
N PHE A 64 15.91 0.06 -8.29
CA PHE A 64 16.25 -1.19 -7.60
C PHE A 64 16.44 -0.98 -6.09
N ASN A 65 17.18 0.06 -5.68
CA ASN A 65 17.36 0.40 -4.27
C ASN A 65 16.02 0.67 -3.58
N ASP A 66 15.14 1.44 -4.22
CA ASP A 66 13.81 1.77 -3.69
C ASP A 66 12.95 0.51 -3.47
N ILE A 67 13.03 -0.46 -4.40
CA ILE A 67 12.33 -1.76 -4.27
C ILE A 67 12.89 -2.57 -3.10
N VAL A 68 14.21 -2.67 -2.98
CA VAL A 68 14.89 -3.44 -1.93
C VAL A 68 14.60 -2.85 -0.55
N GLU A 69 14.71 -1.54 -0.41
CA GLU A 69 14.39 -0.82 0.83
C GLU A 69 12.93 -1.05 1.23
N TRP A 70 11.99 -0.91 0.29
CA TRP A 70 10.58 -1.17 0.57
C TRP A 70 10.33 -2.61 1.02
N ARG A 71 10.95 -3.59 0.35
CA ARG A 71 10.82 -5.01 0.73
C ARG A 71 11.31 -5.25 2.16
N ASN A 72 12.45 -4.66 2.52
CA ASN A 72 13.00 -4.81 3.87
C ASN A 72 12.10 -4.13 4.91
N LYS A 73 11.58 -2.94 4.64
CA LYS A 73 10.60 -2.26 5.50
C LYS A 73 9.33 -3.08 5.73
N VAL A 74 8.80 -3.70 4.66
CA VAL A 74 7.63 -4.58 4.77
C VAL A 74 7.96 -5.77 5.66
N TYR A 75 9.14 -6.38 5.49
CA TYR A 75 9.59 -7.51 6.30
C TYR A 75 9.71 -7.13 7.79
N GLU A 76 10.38 -6.02 8.10
CA GLU A 76 10.52 -5.50 9.46
C GLU A 76 9.14 -5.24 10.11
N HIS A 77 8.24 -4.56 9.39
CA HIS A 77 6.89 -4.29 9.90
C HIS A 77 6.08 -5.57 10.14
N THR A 78 6.21 -6.59 9.29
CA THR A 78 5.58 -7.89 9.54
C THR A 78 6.20 -8.61 10.75
N ASN A 79 7.48 -8.39 11.02
CA ASN A 79 8.20 -9.01 12.13
C ASN A 79 7.89 -8.32 13.48
N GLU A 80 7.64 -7.01 13.47
CA GLU A 80 7.13 -6.27 14.63
C GLU A 80 5.70 -6.70 15.00
N LEU A 81 4.85 -6.91 13.99
CA LEU A 81 3.49 -7.42 14.19
C LEU A 81 3.46 -8.87 14.70
N SER A 82 4.45 -9.70 14.37
CA SER A 82 4.54 -11.06 14.91
C SER A 82 5.02 -11.09 16.37
N HIS A 83 5.94 -10.21 16.77
CA HIS A 83 6.43 -10.15 18.16
C HIS A 83 5.50 -9.41 19.14
N SER A 84 4.46 -8.74 18.64
CA SER A 84 3.45 -8.05 19.47
C SER A 84 2.23 -8.93 19.78
N LEU A 85 2.24 -10.17 19.31
CA LEU A 85 1.23 -11.20 19.59
C LEU A 85 1.72 -12.27 20.60
N GLU A 86 2.89 -12.05 21.22
CA GLU A 86 3.43 -12.80 22.37
C GLU A 86 3.34 -11.94 23.64
#